data_AF-A0A0Q6SKI4-F1
#
_entry.id   AF-A0A0Q6SKI4-F1
#
_cell.length_a   1.000
_cell.length_b   1.000
_cell.length_c   1.000
_cell.angle_alpha   90.00
_cell.angle_beta   90.00
_cell.angle_gamma   90.00
#
_symmetry.space_group_name_H-M   'P 1'
#
loop_
_entity.id
_entity.type
_entity.pdbx_description
1 polymer ?
#
loop_
_entity_poly.entity_id
_entity_poly.type
_entity_poly.pdbx_seq_one_letter_code
_entity_poly.pdbx_strand_id
1 'polypeptide(L)' 'MTYIASPKRPIGHPERALDCEEALQVALEHLSKEEALTEADVEAQLIEGGLAAGWEEAELRTAITDLRQNAALGLQGLSG' A
#
# COMPACT_ATOMS: atom_id res chain seq x y z
N MET A 1 3.83 9.24 -11.34
CA MET A 1 3.50 9.99 -10.11
C MET A 1 2.45 9.19 -9.36
N THR A 2 2.88 8.45 -8.35
CA THR A 2 2.00 7.60 -7.55
C THR A 2 1.18 8.50 -6.63
N TYR A 3 -0.14 8.55 -6.84
CA TYR A 3 -1.04 9.39 -6.06
C TYR A 3 -1.36 8.72 -4.72
N ILE A 4 -0.44 8.80 -3.76
CA ILE A 4 -0.68 8.36 -2.38
C ILE A 4 -1.21 9.56 -1.59
N ALA A 5 -2.39 9.39 -0.99
CA ALA A 5 -3.00 10.43 -0.16
C ALA A 5 -2.15 10.68 1.10
N SER A 6 -1.98 11.94 1.48
CA SER A 6 -1.30 12.29 2.74
C SER A 6 -2.10 11.84 3.97
N PRO A 7 -1.42 11.52 5.07
CA PRO A 7 -2.09 11.11 6.30
C PRO A 7 -3.00 12.22 6.83
N LYS A 8 -4.24 11.84 7.13
CA LYS A 8 -5.25 12.74 7.72
C LYS A 8 -5.09 12.84 9.24
N ARG A 9 -4.41 11.88 9.86
CA ARG A 9 -4.32 11.68 11.31
C ARG A 9 -2.87 11.77 11.81
N PRO A 10 -2.65 12.21 13.06
CA PRO A 10 -1.31 12.25 13.63
C PRO A 10 -0.72 10.85 13.85
N ILE A 11 0.61 10.78 13.92
CA ILE A 11 1.36 9.55 14.23
C ILE A 11 0.88 8.97 15.56
N GLY A 12 0.71 7.65 15.62
CA GLY A 12 0.23 6.92 16.80
C GLY A 12 -1.29 6.82 16.93
N HIS A 13 -2.06 7.41 16.00
CA HIS A 13 -3.51 7.23 15.97
C HIS A 13 -3.85 5.79 15.49
N PRO A 14 -4.74 5.03 16.17
CA PRO A 14 -5.02 3.63 15.82
C PRO A 14 -5.55 3.45 14.39
N GLU A 15 -6.41 4.37 13.94
CA GLU A 15 -6.97 4.35 12.58
C GLU A 15 -5.98 4.81 11.50
N ARG A 16 -4.79 5.31 11.87
CA ARG A 16 -3.79 5.77 10.88
C ARG A 16 -3.23 4.62 10.05
N ALA A 17 -3.10 3.43 10.62
CA ALA A 17 -2.69 2.23 9.89
C ALA A 17 -3.71 1.86 8.79
N LEU A 18 -5.00 1.94 9.11
CA LEU A 18 -6.09 1.75 8.14
C LEU A 18 -6.08 2.82 7.04
N ASP A 19 -5.93 4.10 7.41
CA ASP A 19 -5.82 5.19 6.43
C ASP A 19 -4.60 4.99 5.48
N CYS A 20 -3.50 4.46 6.00
CA CYS A 20 -2.29 4.14 5.22
C CYS A 20 -2.59 3.00 4.22
N GLU A 21 -3.21 1.93 4.69
CA GLU A 21 -3.59 0.78 3.86
C GLU A 21 -4.52 1.20 2.71
N GLU A 22 -5.58 1.97 2.98
CA GLU A 22 -6.49 2.44 1.93
C GLU A 22 -5.76 3.33 0.90
N ALA A 23 -4.86 4.21 1.37
CA ALA A 23 -4.08 5.08 0.48
C ALA A 23 -3.12 4.27 -0.41
N LEU A 24 -2.48 3.24 0.14
CA LEU A 24 -1.60 2.34 -0.61
C LEU A 24 -2.37 1.40 -1.52
N GLN A 25 -3.57 0.96 -1.15
CA GLN A 25 -4.40 0.09 -1.98
C GLN A 25 -4.79 0.78 -3.29
N VAL A 26 -5.18 2.06 -3.23
CA VAL A 26 -5.48 2.84 -4.44
C VAL A 26 -4.24 2.93 -5.34
N ALA A 27 -3.09 3.29 -4.75
CA ALA A 27 -1.83 3.36 -5.47
C ALA A 27 -1.42 2.01 -6.09
N LEU A 28 -1.59 0.92 -5.35
CA LEU A 28 -1.32 -0.45 -5.79
C LEU A 28 -2.21 -0.83 -6.97
N GLU A 29 -3.50 -0.50 -6.94
CA GLU A 29 -4.41 -0.78 -8.07
C GLU A 29 -3.99 -0.01 -9.33
N HIS A 30 -3.49 1.22 -9.18
CA HIS A 30 -2.94 1.99 -10.29
C HIS A 30 -1.65 1.36 -10.84
N LEU A 31 -0.71 0.99 -9.97
CA LEU A 31 0.56 0.37 -10.36
C LEU A 31 0.35 -1.03 -10.94
N SER A 32 -0.64 -1.80 -10.46
CA SER A 32 -0.98 -3.11 -11.00
C SER A 32 -1.57 -3.05 -12.41
N LYS A 33 -2.08 -1.89 -12.84
CA LYS A 33 -2.49 -1.66 -14.23
C LYS A 33 -1.30 -1.36 -15.15
N GLU A 34 -0.13 -1.09 -14.60
CA GLU A 34 1.11 -0.91 -15.37
C GLU A 34 1.79 -2.27 -15.55
N GLU A 35 1.60 -2.91 -16.72
CA GLU A 35 2.12 -4.25 -17.07
C GLU A 35 3.66 -4.42 -16.97
N ALA A 36 4.41 -3.34 -16.77
CA ALA A 36 5.87 -3.35 -16.79
C ALA A 36 6.53 -3.46 -15.40
N LEU A 37 5.77 -3.41 -14.30
CA LEU A 37 6.35 -3.36 -12.95
C LEU A 37 6.37 -4.73 -12.28
N THR A 38 7.51 -5.09 -11.66
CA THR A 38 7.58 -6.27 -10.80
C THR A 38 7.01 -5.95 -9.41
N GLU A 39 6.69 -6.96 -8.60
CA GLU A 39 6.28 -6.76 -7.21
C GLU A 39 7.28 -5.91 -6.41
N ALA A 40 8.58 -6.06 -6.69
CA ALA A 40 9.62 -5.29 -6.01
C ALA A 40 9.62 -3.81 -6.46
N ASP A 41 9.37 -3.53 -7.74
CA ASP A 41 9.24 -2.16 -8.25
C ASP A 41 7.98 -1.49 -7.69
N VAL A 42 6.87 -2.23 -7.59
CA VAL A 42 5.62 -1.75 -7.00
C VAL A 42 5.84 -1.40 -5.53
N GLU A 43 6.46 -2.29 -4.75
CA GLU A 43 6.78 -2.03 -3.35
C GLU A 43 7.67 -0.79 -3.18
N ALA A 44 8.73 -0.66 -3.99
CA ALA A 44 9.60 0.51 -3.97
C ALA A 44 8.83 1.80 -4.25
N GLN A 45 7.97 1.83 -5.29
CA GLN A 45 7.17 3.00 -5.62
C GLN A 45 6.13 3.35 -4.57
N LEU A 46 5.55 2.35 -3.90
CA LEU A 46 4.62 2.57 -2.77
C LEU A 46 5.34 3.19 -1.58
N ILE A 47 6.55 2.70 -1.25
CA ILE A 47 7.36 3.26 -0.16
C ILE A 47 7.78 4.69 -0.50
N GLU A 48 8.36 4.92 -1.69
CA GLU A 48 8.83 6.25 -2.11
C GLU A 48 7.68 7.27 -2.16
N GLY A 49 6.54 6.90 -2.74
CA GLY A 49 5.36 7.77 -2.80
C GLY A 49 4.72 8.00 -1.43
N GLY A 50 4.73 7.00 -0.55
CA GLY A 50 4.21 7.11 0.80
C GLY A 50 5.05 8.04 1.68
N LEU A 51 6.38 7.90 1.61
CA LEU A 51 7.32 8.79 2.28
C LEU A 51 7.15 10.23 1.79
N ALA A 52 7.02 10.43 0.47
CA ALA A 52 6.77 11.74 -0.12
C ALA A 52 5.43 12.36 0.35
N ALA A 53 4.41 11.54 0.60
CA ALA A 53 3.11 11.97 1.10
C ALA A 53 3.09 12.27 2.61
N GLY A 54 4.11 11.84 3.36
CA GLY A 54 4.26 12.07 4.81
C GLY A 54 3.95 10.88 5.71
N TRP A 55 3.91 9.66 5.16
CA TRP A 55 3.78 8.42 5.93
C TRP A 55 5.11 7.95 6.49
N GLU A 56 5.09 7.16 7.57
CA GLU A 56 6.30 6.53 8.09
C GLU A 56 6.62 5.23 7.35
N GLU A 57 7.92 4.93 7.17
CA GLU A 57 8.37 3.70 6.51
C GLU A 57 7.81 2.44 7.18
N ALA A 58 7.70 2.43 8.50
CA ALA A 58 7.13 1.31 9.24
C ALA A 58 5.65 1.10 8.90
N GLU A 59 4.86 2.17 8.82
CA GLU A 59 3.45 2.13 8.45
C GLU A 59 3.27 1.61 7.02
N LEU A 60 4.12 2.08 6.11
CA LEU A 60 4.11 1.67 4.71
C LEU A 60 4.44 0.18 4.56
N ARG A 61 5.51 -0.31 5.21
CA ARG A 61 5.87 -1.73 5.16
C ARG A 61 4.81 -2.63 5.76
N THR A 62 4.21 -2.23 6.88
CA THR A 62 3.10 -2.98 7.50
C THR A 62 1.91 -3.06 6.55
N ALA A 63 1.45 -1.92 6.01
CA ALA A 63 0.32 -1.88 5.09
C ALA A 63 0.59 -2.66 3.79
N ILE A 64 1.80 -2.57 3.21
CA ILE A 64 2.16 -3.37 2.02
C ILE A 64 2.13 -4.86 2.33
N THR A 65 2.61 -5.27 3.51
CA THR A 65 2.59 -6.67 3.93
C THR A 65 1.15 -7.19 4.05
N ASP A 66 0.27 -6.41 4.69
CA ASP A 66 -1.15 -6.75 4.84
C ASP A 66 -1.85 -6.83 3.47
N LEU A 67 -1.63 -5.86 2.58
CA LEU A 67 -2.17 -5.87 1.22
C LEU A 67 -1.74 -7.11 0.43
N ARG A 68 -0.47 -7.50 0.51
CA ARG A 68 0.05 -8.71 -0.16
C ARG A 68 -0.54 -9.98 0.43
N GLN A 69 -0.68 -10.05 1.75
CA GLN A 69 -1.33 -11.18 2.41
C GLN A 69 -2.81 -11.28 2.01
N ASN A 70 -3.53 -10.17 1.97
CA ASN A 70 -4.92 -10.12 1.55
C ASN A 70 -5.09 -10.52 0.08
N ALA A 71 -4.21 -10.04 -0.82
CA ALA A 71 -4.19 -10.46 -2.23
C ALA A 71 -3.92 -11.97 -2.40
N ALA A 72 -2.97 -12.52 -1.63
CA ALA A 72 -2.68 -13.95 -1.63
C ALA A 72 -3.85 -14.80 -1.11
N LEU A 73 -4.55 -14.32 -0.06
CA LEU A 73 -5.74 -14.98 0.49
C LEU A 73 -6.94 -14.90 -0.45
N GLY A 74 -7.13 -13.78 -1.15
CA GLY A 74 -8.19 -13.60 -2.16
C GLY A 74 -8.06 -14.58 -3.35
N LEU A 75 -6.83 -14.95 -3.71
CA LEU A 75 -6.55 -15.99 -4.71
C LEU A 75 -6.82 -17.41 -4.21
N GLN A 76 -6.69 -17.68 -2.90
CA GLN A 76 -6.95 -19.01 -2.33
C GLN A 76 -8.44 -19.33 -2.15
N GLY A 77 -9.31 -18.31 -2.02
CA GLY A 77 -10.76 -18.51 -1.86
C GLY A 77 -11.52 -18.99 -3.11
N LEU A 78 -10.88 -18.98 -4.28
CA LEU A 78 -11.50 -19.36 -5.57
C LEU A 78 -11.21 -20.82 -5.99
N SER A 79 -10.52 -21.60 -5.16
CA SER A 79 -10.18 -23.01 -5.42
C SER A 79 -10.98 -24.02 -4.59
N GLY A 80 -12.12 -23.62 -4.02
CA GLY A 80 -12.99 -24.46 -3.18
C GLY A 80 -14.28 -24.88 -3.88
#